data_AF-A0A2D6AF94-F1
#
_entry.id   AF-A0A2D6AF94-F1
#
_cell.length_a   1.000
_cell.length_b   1.000
_cell.length_c   1.000
_cell.angle_alpha   90.00
_cell.angle_beta   90.00
_cell.angle_gamma   90.00
#
_symmetry.space_group_name_H-M   'P 1'
#
loop_
_entity.id
_entity.type
_entity.pdbx_description
1 polymer ?
#
loop_
_entity_poly.entity_id
_entity_poly.type
_entity_poly.pdbx_seq_one_letter_code
_entity_poly.pdbx_strand_id
1 'polypeptide(L)'
;MGSSFAFYPCSRDQFGQSHSTVSEMDVKEFKMPDLDVRRLGRTEMRPKALGLGGGYLGDPERTDEEAVTTVRGAIDMGINFIDTSPYYGVSEPRVGLALADGWRDKVYLQTKVGSHPRYLRDFSKEATTWSLENSFKQLKTDYVDSVSIHGPRYDIDAPLGACLDVLVDWKAKGRIGHIAIGVRQH
;
A
#
# COMPACT_ATOMS: atom_id res chain seq x y z
N MET A 1 23.51 57.81 12.79
CA MET A 1 22.81 56.74 12.04
C MET A 1 23.91 55.76 11.64
N GLY A 2 24.22 54.71 12.43
CA GLY A 2 23.38 53.53 12.73
C GLY A 2 23.57 52.52 11.58
N SER A 3 24.04 51.29 11.73
CA SER A 3 24.34 50.45 12.89
C SER A 3 25.18 49.26 12.41
N SER A 4 26.13 48.83 13.25
CA SER A 4 26.93 47.60 13.09
C SER A 4 26.05 46.36 13.23
N PHE A 5 26.23 45.37 12.36
CA PHE A 5 25.60 44.05 12.45
C PHE A 5 26.33 43.22 13.51
N ALA A 6 25.66 42.95 14.62
CA ALA A 6 26.10 41.99 15.63
C ALA A 6 25.45 40.62 15.35
N PHE A 7 26.29 39.59 15.25
CA PHE A 7 25.87 38.19 15.32
C PHE A 7 25.31 37.87 16.70
N TYR A 8 24.12 37.29 16.76
CA TYR A 8 23.64 36.56 17.94
C TYR A 8 23.47 35.08 17.56
N PRO A 9 24.23 34.16 18.18
CA PRO A 9 23.96 32.73 18.03
C PRO A 9 22.67 32.38 18.78
N CYS A 10 21.72 31.78 18.08
CA CYS A 10 20.52 31.20 18.68
C CYS A 10 20.97 30.00 19.54
N SER A 11 20.81 30.14 20.86
CA SER A 11 21.11 29.11 21.84
C SER A 11 20.30 27.83 21.56
N ARG A 12 21.01 26.71 21.40
CA ARG A 12 20.49 25.38 21.74
C ARG A 12 20.12 25.42 23.22
N ASP A 13 18.83 25.25 23.54
CA ASP A 13 18.29 24.69 24.79
C ASP A 13 16.89 25.22 25.06
N GLN A 14 15.89 24.80 24.29
CA GLN A 14 14.47 24.88 24.68
C GLN A 14 13.63 23.80 23.99
N PHE A 15 13.98 22.53 24.15
CA PHE A 15 13.01 21.43 24.01
C PHE A 15 13.37 20.32 25.00
N GLY A 16 13.12 20.59 26.27
CA GLY A 16 12.90 19.55 27.26
C GLY A 16 11.52 18.94 27.04
N GLN A 17 11.41 18.03 26.06
CA GLN A 17 10.35 17.03 26.05
C GLN A 17 11.04 15.69 26.28
N SER A 18 10.77 15.10 27.44
CA SER A 18 11.12 13.72 27.72
C SER A 18 10.51 12.85 26.63
N HIS A 19 11.34 12.31 25.74
CA HIS A 19 10.94 11.16 24.94
C HIS A 19 10.75 9.99 25.91
N SER A 20 9.54 9.83 26.42
CA SER A 20 9.12 8.56 26.98
C SER A 20 9.15 7.57 25.82
N THR A 21 10.15 6.70 25.80
CA THR A 21 10.09 5.44 25.07
C THR A 21 8.75 4.80 25.40
N VAL A 22 7.90 4.59 24.39
CA VAL A 22 6.74 3.71 24.55
C VAL A 22 7.33 2.38 25.00
N SER A 23 7.09 2.02 26.26
CA SER A 23 7.60 0.77 26.80
C SER A 23 7.01 -0.38 25.99
N GLU A 24 7.74 -1.50 25.85
CA GLU A 24 7.23 -2.72 25.20
C GLU A 24 5.93 -3.26 25.84
N MET A 25 5.49 -2.68 26.96
CA MET A 25 4.36 -3.14 27.76
C MET A 25 3.00 -2.51 27.44
N ASP A 26 2.88 -1.47 26.58
CA ASP A 26 1.57 -0.83 26.32
C ASP A 26 0.88 -1.20 25.00
N VAL A 27 1.56 -1.91 24.08
CA VAL A 27 0.95 -2.28 22.78
C VAL A 27 -0.08 -3.40 22.92
N LYS A 28 0.08 -4.28 23.92
CA LYS A 28 -0.83 -5.43 24.13
C LYS A 28 -2.20 -5.02 24.67
N GLU A 29 -2.29 -3.87 25.33
CA GLU A 29 -3.54 -3.37 25.93
C GLU A 29 -4.17 -2.25 25.09
N PHE A 30 -3.44 -1.68 24.14
CA PHE A 30 -3.95 -0.69 23.20
C PHE A 30 -4.93 -1.33 22.21
N LYS A 31 -6.23 -1.26 22.56
CA LYS A 31 -7.31 -1.54 21.62
C LYS A 31 -7.57 -0.28 20.80
N MET A 32 -7.33 -0.34 19.50
CA MET A 32 -7.71 0.75 18.60
C MET A 32 -9.19 1.09 18.81
N PRO A 33 -9.56 2.39 18.79
CA PRO A 33 -10.97 2.78 18.74
C PRO A 33 -11.62 2.06 17.55
N ASP A 34 -12.85 1.57 17.73
CA ASP A 34 -13.54 0.83 16.68
C ASP A 34 -13.68 1.73 15.45
N LEU A 35 -12.91 1.39 14.41
CA LEU A 35 -12.86 2.17 13.20
C LEU A 35 -14.22 2.06 12.47
N ASP A 36 -14.74 3.19 12.00
CA ASP A 36 -15.94 3.21 11.18
C ASP A 36 -15.78 2.27 9.98
N VAL A 37 -16.82 1.49 9.70
CA VAL A 37 -16.92 0.75 8.44
C VAL A 37 -17.56 1.66 7.39
N ARG A 38 -16.92 1.82 6.23
CA ARG A 38 -17.43 2.68 5.15
C ARG A 38 -17.51 1.90 3.84
N ARG A 39 -18.59 2.11 3.10
CA ARG A 39 -18.71 1.53 1.75
C ARG A 39 -17.78 2.26 0.80
N LEU A 40 -16.99 1.53 0.02
CA LEU A 40 -16.06 2.14 -0.93
C LEU A 40 -16.77 2.41 -2.27
N GLY A 41 -17.20 3.65 -2.49
CA GLY A 41 -17.83 4.08 -3.74
C GLY A 41 -19.08 3.27 -4.07
N ARG A 42 -19.16 2.76 -5.32
CA ARG A 42 -20.23 1.86 -5.79
C ARG A 42 -19.90 0.37 -5.66
N THR A 43 -18.82 0.04 -4.97
CA THR A 43 -18.45 -1.35 -4.70
C THR A 43 -19.24 -1.88 -3.50
N GLU A 44 -19.35 -3.19 -3.36
CA GLU A 44 -19.89 -3.81 -2.15
C GLU A 44 -18.83 -3.97 -1.03
N MET A 45 -17.59 -3.52 -1.27
CA MET A 45 -16.56 -3.53 -0.24
C MET A 45 -16.91 -2.58 0.90
N ARG A 46 -16.66 -3.06 2.12
CA ARG A 46 -16.90 -2.34 3.38
C ARG A 46 -15.64 -2.30 4.24
N PRO A 47 -14.55 -1.65 3.76
CA PRO A 47 -13.36 -1.50 4.57
C PRO A 47 -13.60 -0.61 5.79
N LYS A 48 -12.76 -0.80 6.80
CA LYS A 48 -12.58 0.15 7.88
C LYS A 48 -12.04 1.47 7.34
N ALA A 49 -12.32 2.57 8.03
CA ALA A 49 -11.96 3.92 7.61
C ALA A 49 -10.43 4.16 7.51
N LEU A 50 -9.62 3.22 7.97
CA LEU A 50 -8.17 3.19 7.82
C LEU A 50 -7.73 1.88 7.17
N GLY A 51 -6.81 1.98 6.20
CA GLY A 51 -6.13 0.86 5.57
C GLY A 51 -4.61 0.94 5.80
N LEU A 52 -3.93 -0.20 5.65
CA LEU A 52 -2.48 -0.30 5.74
C LEU A 52 -1.85 -0.11 4.34
N GLY A 53 -1.05 0.95 4.20
CA GLY A 53 -0.25 1.19 2.99
C GLY A 53 1.06 0.41 3.01
N GLY A 54 1.31 -0.37 1.98
CA GLY A 54 2.44 -1.31 1.88
C GLY A 54 3.73 -0.73 1.32
N GLY A 55 3.79 0.57 1.00
CA GLY A 55 4.99 1.19 0.44
C GLY A 55 6.23 1.03 1.33
N TYR A 56 6.05 1.24 2.63
CA TYR A 56 7.11 1.08 3.64
C TYR A 56 7.56 -0.37 3.84
N LEU A 57 6.69 -1.34 3.55
CA LEU A 57 7.02 -2.77 3.60
C LEU A 57 8.03 -3.16 2.51
N GLY A 58 8.19 -2.34 1.47
CA GLY A 58 9.15 -2.56 0.39
C GLY A 58 10.59 -2.15 0.71
N ASP A 59 10.84 -1.55 1.87
CA ASP A 59 12.16 -1.04 2.24
C ASP A 59 13.17 -2.20 2.46
N PRO A 60 14.33 -2.18 1.79
CA PRO A 60 15.35 -3.21 1.92
C PRO A 60 15.97 -3.32 3.33
N GLU A 61 15.87 -2.28 4.16
CA GLU A 61 16.38 -2.31 5.53
C GLU A 61 15.47 -3.06 6.52
N ARG A 62 14.22 -3.38 6.13
CA ARG A 62 13.33 -4.24 6.93
C ARG A 62 13.57 -5.71 6.69
N THR A 63 13.26 -6.54 7.67
CA THR A 63 13.16 -8.00 7.47
C THR A 63 11.75 -8.42 7.04
N ASP A 64 11.63 -9.65 6.55
CA ASP A 64 10.33 -10.22 6.21
C ASP A 64 9.47 -10.46 7.47
N GLU A 65 10.10 -10.83 8.59
CA GLU A 65 9.44 -11.03 9.88
C GLU A 65 8.83 -9.73 10.43
N GLU A 66 9.54 -8.60 10.31
CA GLU A 66 9.02 -7.29 10.70
C GLU A 66 7.81 -6.89 9.85
N ALA A 67 7.87 -7.14 8.55
CA ALA A 67 6.77 -6.86 7.64
C ALA A 67 5.54 -7.74 7.94
N VAL A 68 5.75 -9.03 8.19
CA VAL A 68 4.69 -9.97 8.60
C VAL A 68 4.07 -9.54 9.93
N THR A 69 4.90 -9.19 10.92
CA THR A 69 4.45 -8.70 12.22
C THR A 69 3.63 -7.42 12.09
N THR A 70 4.07 -6.49 11.25
CA THR A 70 3.35 -5.24 10.99
C THR A 70 1.98 -5.49 10.36
N VAL A 71 1.93 -6.31 9.31
CA VAL A 71 0.67 -6.62 8.61
C VAL A 71 -0.30 -7.36 9.52
N ARG A 72 0.15 -8.42 10.21
CA ARG A 72 -0.72 -9.20 11.09
C ARG A 72 -1.15 -8.40 12.31
N GLY A 73 -0.27 -7.60 12.90
CA GLY A 73 -0.60 -6.68 13.98
C GLY A 73 -1.65 -5.64 13.57
N ALA A 74 -1.55 -5.07 12.36
CA ALA A 74 -2.58 -4.17 11.83
C ALA A 74 -3.95 -4.86 11.72
N ILE A 75 -3.98 -6.11 11.22
CA ILE A 75 -5.21 -6.91 11.12
C ILE A 75 -5.79 -7.21 12.50
N ASP A 76 -4.97 -7.58 13.46
CA ASP A 76 -5.41 -7.85 14.84
C ASP A 76 -5.94 -6.60 15.54
N MET A 77 -5.43 -5.41 15.17
CA MET A 77 -5.97 -4.11 15.59
C MET A 77 -7.25 -3.70 14.84
N GLY A 78 -7.73 -4.53 13.92
CA GLY A 78 -9.01 -4.36 13.22
C GLY A 78 -8.91 -3.75 11.83
N ILE A 79 -7.71 -3.46 11.29
CA ILE A 79 -7.56 -3.01 9.90
C ILE A 79 -7.90 -4.17 8.96
N ASN A 80 -8.76 -3.90 7.96
CA ASN A 80 -9.19 -4.92 6.99
C ASN A 80 -8.99 -4.48 5.53
N PHE A 81 -8.11 -3.51 5.26
CA PHE A 81 -7.76 -3.09 3.92
C PHE A 81 -6.24 -2.94 3.81
N ILE A 82 -5.63 -3.64 2.87
CA ILE A 82 -4.18 -3.60 2.62
C ILE A 82 -3.94 -3.19 1.17
N ASP A 83 -3.10 -2.17 1.01
CA ASP A 83 -2.64 -1.69 -0.29
C ASP A 83 -1.17 -2.05 -0.50
N THR A 84 -0.82 -2.62 -1.65
CA THR A 84 0.57 -2.85 -2.06
C THR A 84 0.74 -2.49 -3.53
N SER A 85 1.94 -2.71 -4.09
CA SER A 85 2.23 -2.50 -5.51
C SER A 85 3.47 -3.27 -5.91
N PRO A 86 3.54 -3.77 -7.15
CA PRO A 86 4.79 -4.25 -7.73
C PRO A 86 5.91 -3.21 -7.74
N TYR A 87 5.57 -1.91 -7.74
CA TYR A 87 6.57 -0.83 -7.68
C TYR A 87 7.14 -0.60 -6.28
N TYR A 88 6.51 -1.14 -5.23
CA TYR A 88 6.93 -0.94 -3.83
C TYR A 88 7.99 -1.97 -3.43
N GLY A 89 9.11 -2.03 -4.14
CA GLY A 89 10.22 -2.95 -3.81
C GLY A 89 9.76 -4.38 -3.57
N VAL A 90 10.05 -4.92 -2.38
CA VAL A 90 9.65 -6.28 -1.95
C VAL A 90 8.33 -6.33 -1.17
N SER A 91 7.46 -5.33 -1.33
CA SER A 91 6.19 -5.25 -0.58
C SER A 91 5.23 -6.40 -0.90
N GLU A 92 5.02 -6.73 -2.18
CA GLU A 92 4.10 -7.82 -2.57
C GLU A 92 4.48 -9.18 -1.98
N PRO A 93 5.74 -9.67 -2.08
CA PRO A 93 6.09 -10.94 -1.46
C PRO A 93 5.93 -10.93 0.06
N ARG A 94 6.21 -9.81 0.73
CA ARG A 94 6.03 -9.67 2.19
C ARG A 94 4.55 -9.68 2.60
N VAL A 95 3.69 -9.00 1.85
CA VAL A 95 2.24 -9.06 2.04
C VAL A 95 1.72 -10.48 1.78
N GLY A 96 2.22 -11.15 0.73
CA GLY A 96 1.89 -12.56 0.46
C GLY A 96 2.29 -13.51 1.58
N LEU A 97 3.47 -13.31 2.19
CA LEU A 97 3.89 -14.05 3.39
C LEU A 97 2.96 -13.79 4.58
N ALA A 98 2.61 -12.52 4.81
CA ALA A 98 1.78 -12.13 5.95
C ALA A 98 0.34 -12.69 5.85
N LEU A 99 -0.19 -12.78 4.63
CA LEU A 99 -1.56 -13.21 4.35
C LEU A 99 -1.73 -14.72 4.14
N ALA A 100 -0.65 -15.50 4.22
CA ALA A 100 -0.71 -16.96 4.23
C ALA A 100 -1.53 -17.50 5.42
N ASP A 101 -1.83 -18.79 5.44
CA ASP A 101 -2.47 -19.49 6.57
C ASP A 101 -3.84 -18.91 6.98
N GLY A 102 -4.66 -18.53 5.99
CA GLY A 102 -6.02 -18.03 6.19
C GLY A 102 -6.13 -16.54 6.53
N TRP A 103 -5.01 -15.82 6.62
CA TRP A 103 -5.04 -14.37 6.87
C TRP A 103 -5.58 -13.56 5.69
N ARG A 104 -5.47 -14.09 4.46
CA ARG A 104 -6.01 -13.48 3.23
C ARG A 104 -7.51 -13.17 3.32
N ASP A 105 -8.30 -14.01 3.98
CA ASP A 105 -9.76 -13.86 4.06
C ASP A 105 -10.19 -12.75 5.03
N LYS A 106 -9.27 -12.22 5.83
CA LYS A 106 -9.54 -11.15 6.81
C LYS A 106 -9.50 -9.74 6.21
N VAL A 107 -9.04 -9.59 4.97
CA VAL A 107 -8.75 -8.28 4.38
C VAL A 107 -9.28 -8.14 2.96
N TYR A 108 -9.61 -6.91 2.60
CA TYR A 108 -9.60 -6.45 1.23
C TYR A 108 -8.15 -6.18 0.81
N LEU A 109 -7.71 -6.79 -0.30
CA LEU A 109 -6.35 -6.65 -0.81
C LEU A 109 -6.36 -5.87 -2.14
N GLN A 110 -5.58 -4.79 -2.18
CA GLN A 110 -5.34 -4.01 -3.38
C GLN A 110 -3.89 -4.11 -3.84
N THR A 111 -3.67 -4.33 -5.14
CA THR A 111 -2.37 -4.11 -5.79
C THR A 111 -2.50 -3.17 -7.00
N LYS A 112 -1.45 -3.00 -7.79
CA LYS A 112 -1.37 -2.02 -8.88
C LYS A 112 -0.72 -2.59 -10.14
N VAL A 113 -0.91 -1.90 -11.25
CA VAL A 113 -0.25 -2.18 -12.55
C VAL A 113 0.25 -0.89 -13.18
N GLY A 114 1.06 -1.01 -14.24
CA GLY A 114 1.61 0.10 -15.02
C GLY A 114 3.01 0.51 -14.58
N SER A 115 3.36 0.36 -13.30
CA SER A 115 4.74 0.55 -12.82
C SER A 115 5.21 -0.68 -12.05
N HIS A 116 6.33 -1.25 -12.49
CA HIS A 116 7.05 -2.37 -11.89
C HIS A 116 8.56 -2.09 -12.09
N PRO A 117 9.48 -2.57 -11.22
CA PRO A 117 10.93 -2.37 -11.40
C PRO A 117 11.48 -2.73 -12.80
N ARG A 118 10.88 -3.74 -13.43
CA ARG A 118 11.15 -4.16 -14.82
C ARG A 118 10.46 -3.32 -15.90
N TYR A 119 9.25 -2.81 -15.63
CA TYR A 119 8.39 -2.13 -16.59
C TYR A 119 7.90 -0.83 -15.96
N LEU A 120 8.66 0.24 -16.16
CA LEU A 120 8.35 1.53 -15.57
C LEU A 120 7.41 2.31 -16.48
N ARG A 121 6.20 2.61 -15.98
CA ARG A 121 5.17 3.36 -16.72
C ARG A 121 4.80 2.74 -18.07
N ASP A 122 4.76 1.42 -18.11
CA ASP A 122 4.36 0.65 -19.28
C ASP A 122 2.94 0.12 -19.08
N PHE A 123 2.00 0.70 -19.82
CA PHE A 123 0.58 0.37 -19.81
C PHE A 123 0.20 -0.52 -21.01
N SER A 124 1.17 -1.13 -21.68
CA SER A 124 0.90 -2.11 -22.74
C SER A 124 0.16 -3.33 -22.20
N LYS A 125 -0.49 -4.06 -23.10
CA LYS A 125 -1.18 -5.31 -22.80
C LYS A 125 -0.21 -6.34 -22.22
N GLU A 126 0.99 -6.42 -22.80
CA GLU A 126 2.05 -7.36 -22.43
C GLU A 126 2.58 -7.06 -21.03
N ALA A 127 2.93 -5.79 -20.75
CA ALA A 127 3.44 -5.39 -19.44
C ALA A 127 2.37 -5.53 -18.35
N THR A 128 1.12 -5.15 -18.65
CA THR A 128 0.00 -5.27 -17.70
C THR A 128 -0.27 -6.73 -17.34
N THR A 129 -0.34 -7.61 -18.36
CA THR A 129 -0.57 -9.05 -18.15
C THR A 129 0.56 -9.67 -17.33
N TRP A 130 1.81 -9.39 -17.71
CA TRP A 130 2.98 -9.90 -16.99
C TRP A 130 3.02 -9.38 -15.54
N SER A 131 2.70 -8.11 -15.31
CA SER A 131 2.67 -7.52 -13.97
C SER A 131 1.65 -8.22 -13.09
N LEU A 132 0.44 -8.47 -13.59
CA LEU A 132 -0.59 -9.19 -12.84
C LEU A 132 -0.17 -10.62 -12.51
N GLU A 133 0.37 -11.36 -13.49
CA GLU A 133 0.86 -12.73 -13.25
C GLU A 133 1.96 -12.75 -12.18
N ASN A 134 2.90 -11.80 -12.24
CA ASN A 134 3.93 -11.67 -11.23
C ASN A 134 3.34 -11.31 -9.86
N SER A 135 2.46 -10.31 -9.78
CA SER A 135 1.82 -9.90 -8.52
C SER A 135 1.09 -11.06 -7.84
N PHE A 136 0.32 -11.86 -8.59
CA PHE A 136 -0.42 -13.00 -8.04
C PHE A 136 0.54 -14.10 -7.53
N LYS A 137 1.66 -14.32 -8.22
CA LYS A 137 2.72 -15.21 -7.75
C LYS A 137 3.37 -14.70 -6.46
N GLN A 138 3.72 -13.42 -6.38
CA GLN A 138 4.35 -12.83 -5.20
C GLN A 138 3.41 -12.80 -4.00
N LEU A 139 2.15 -12.42 -4.23
CA LEU A 139 1.10 -12.36 -3.21
C LEU A 139 0.57 -13.75 -2.82
N LYS A 140 0.94 -14.80 -3.56
CA LYS A 140 0.52 -16.20 -3.32
C LYS A 140 -1.02 -16.32 -3.26
N THR A 141 -1.71 -15.62 -4.16
CA THR A 141 -3.17 -15.62 -4.25
C THR A 141 -3.61 -15.64 -5.71
N ASP A 142 -4.79 -16.19 -5.95
CA ASP A 142 -5.45 -16.24 -7.26
C ASP A 142 -6.50 -15.13 -7.42
N TYR A 143 -6.71 -14.28 -6.39
CA TYR A 143 -7.69 -13.20 -6.37
C TYR A 143 -7.26 -11.98 -5.53
N VAL A 144 -7.51 -10.78 -6.07
CA VAL A 144 -7.40 -9.49 -5.35
C VAL A 144 -8.70 -8.69 -5.45
N ASP A 145 -9.02 -7.96 -4.38
CA ASP A 145 -10.28 -7.20 -4.27
C ASP A 145 -10.29 -5.99 -5.18
N SER A 146 -9.13 -5.37 -5.39
CA SER A 146 -8.98 -4.34 -6.41
C SER A 146 -7.58 -4.27 -7.02
N VAL A 147 -7.53 -3.77 -8.26
CA VAL A 147 -6.28 -3.38 -8.93
C VAL A 147 -6.38 -1.92 -9.36
N SER A 148 -5.37 -1.13 -9.02
CA SER A 148 -5.26 0.27 -9.45
C SER A 148 -4.28 0.44 -10.61
N ILE A 149 -4.67 1.19 -11.65
CA ILE A 149 -3.74 1.68 -12.66
C ILE A 149 -2.85 2.77 -12.02
N HIS A 150 -1.53 2.55 -11.98
CA HIS A 150 -0.62 3.35 -11.16
C HIS A 150 0.00 4.53 -11.90
N GLY A 151 -0.35 5.74 -11.48
CA GLY A 151 0.31 6.99 -11.89
C GLY A 151 0.22 7.33 -13.38
N PRO A 152 -0.93 7.14 -14.07
CA PRO A 152 -1.08 7.73 -15.40
C PRO A 152 -0.93 9.26 -15.29
N ARG A 153 -0.20 9.87 -16.23
CA ARG A 153 -0.01 11.33 -16.26
C ARG A 153 -0.94 11.92 -17.33
N TYR A 154 -0.38 12.67 -18.27
CA TYR A 154 -1.12 13.23 -19.40
C TYR A 154 -1.34 12.21 -20.53
N ASP A 155 -0.64 11.07 -20.47
CA ASP A 155 -0.65 9.95 -21.40
C ASP A 155 -1.76 8.93 -21.05
N ILE A 156 -3.02 9.37 -21.07
CA ILE A 156 -4.16 8.54 -20.61
C ILE A 156 -4.59 7.44 -21.59
N ASP A 157 -4.19 7.53 -22.86
CA ASP A 157 -4.68 6.63 -23.91
C ASP A 157 -4.30 5.16 -23.66
N ALA A 158 -3.04 4.87 -23.31
CA ALA A 158 -2.62 3.51 -22.99
C ALA A 158 -3.18 2.99 -21.64
N PRO A 159 -3.16 3.76 -20.54
CA PRO A 159 -3.85 3.44 -19.29
C PRO A 159 -5.34 3.09 -19.45
N LEU A 160 -6.10 3.92 -20.16
CA LEU A 160 -7.54 3.74 -20.32
C LEU A 160 -7.94 2.89 -21.54
N GLY A 161 -6.97 2.54 -22.39
CA GLY A 161 -7.10 1.58 -23.47
C GLY A 161 -6.56 0.21 -23.07
N ALA A 162 -5.41 -0.17 -23.64
CA ALA A 162 -4.87 -1.53 -23.54
C ALA A 162 -4.73 -2.06 -22.09
N CYS A 163 -4.33 -1.21 -21.14
CA CYS A 163 -4.23 -1.62 -19.73
C CYS A 163 -5.60 -1.91 -19.12
N LEU A 164 -6.57 -1.01 -19.31
CA LEU A 164 -7.93 -1.20 -18.82
C LEU A 164 -8.60 -2.44 -19.43
N ASP A 165 -8.40 -2.69 -20.73
CA ASP A 165 -8.93 -3.89 -21.40
C ASP A 165 -8.46 -5.19 -20.70
N VAL A 166 -7.16 -5.27 -20.37
CA VAL A 166 -6.62 -6.42 -19.62
C VAL A 166 -7.27 -6.53 -18.24
N LEU A 167 -7.45 -5.43 -17.52
CA LEU A 167 -8.07 -5.45 -16.20
C LEU A 167 -9.54 -5.87 -16.26
N VAL A 168 -10.28 -5.43 -17.28
CA VAL A 168 -11.67 -5.83 -17.52
C VAL A 168 -11.74 -7.33 -17.81
N ASP A 169 -10.85 -7.86 -18.65
CA ASP A 169 -10.77 -9.29 -18.94
C ASP A 169 -10.48 -10.13 -17.69
N TRP A 170 -9.55 -9.68 -16.84
CA TRP A 170 -9.21 -10.39 -15.60
C TRP A 170 -10.31 -10.32 -14.55
N LYS A 171 -11.04 -9.20 -14.50
CA LYS A 171 -12.25 -9.07 -13.70
C LYS A 171 -13.35 -10.03 -14.18
N ALA A 172 -13.57 -10.13 -15.48
CA ALA A 172 -14.53 -11.08 -16.05
C ALA A 172 -14.18 -12.55 -15.72
N LYS A 173 -12.88 -12.85 -15.58
CA LYS A 173 -12.37 -14.16 -15.12
C LYS A 173 -12.48 -14.37 -13.60
N GLY A 174 -13.02 -13.42 -12.84
CA GLY A 174 -13.17 -13.51 -11.39
C GLY A 174 -11.86 -13.39 -10.61
N ARG A 175 -10.77 -12.95 -11.23
CA ARG A 175 -9.45 -12.80 -10.56
C ARG A 175 -9.25 -11.43 -9.92
N ILE A 176 -10.05 -10.45 -10.31
CA ILE A 176 -10.02 -9.08 -9.79
C ILE A 176 -11.46 -8.67 -9.45
N GLY A 177 -11.72 -8.15 -8.25
CA GLY A 177 -13.05 -7.64 -7.89
C GLY A 177 -13.36 -6.28 -8.54
N HIS A 178 -12.49 -5.31 -8.32
CA HIS A 178 -12.68 -3.92 -8.72
C HIS A 178 -11.46 -3.32 -9.42
N ILE A 179 -11.72 -2.35 -10.29
CA ILE A 179 -10.68 -1.62 -11.03
C ILE A 179 -10.71 -0.18 -10.53
N ALA A 180 -9.53 0.35 -10.25
CA ALA A 180 -9.34 1.71 -9.76
C ALA A 180 -8.21 2.41 -10.53
N ILE A 181 -8.04 3.70 -10.26
CA ILE A 181 -6.97 4.52 -10.82
C ILE A 181 -6.31 5.31 -9.69
N GLY A 182 -4.98 5.23 -9.61
CA GLY A 182 -4.20 5.89 -8.56
C GLY A 182 -3.28 6.95 -9.16
N VAL A 183 -3.72 8.21 -9.18
CA VAL A 183 -3.04 9.33 -9.88
C VAL A 183 -1.94 10.02 -9.06
N ARG A 184 -1.37 9.35 -8.06
CA ARG A 184 -0.25 9.93 -7.30
C ARG A 184 0.98 9.99 -8.20
N GLN A 185 1.48 11.21 -8.42
CA GLN A 185 2.79 11.43 -9.02
C GLN A 185 3.85 11.12 -7.95
N HIS A 186 4.74 10.17 -8.25
CA HIS A 186 5.98 9.95 -7.52
C HIS A 186 7.13 10.62 -8.26
#